data_AF-A0A519RRM3-F1
#
_entry.id   AF-A0A519RRM3-F1
#
_cell.length_a   1.000
_cell.length_b   1.000
_cell.length_c   1.000
_cell.angle_alpha   90.00
_cell.angle_beta   90.00
_cell.angle_gamma   90.00
#
_symmetry.space_group_name_H-M   'P 1'
#
loop_
_entity.id
_entity.type
_entity.pdbx_description
1 polymer ?
#
loop_
_entity_poly.entity_id
_entity_poly.type
_entity_poly.pdbx_seq_one_letter_code
_entity_poly.pdbx_strand_id
1 'polypeptide(L)'
;YKLSADYFQQQIDQFISSYSRNKFVIFYGEEQATNQKIVPDQVLSLNFDDFVVGQTYVKERVEKLKRDSVVIGETRERKPIYGTVRATLSIFEKNISSSGLLDMTIMDWETKKIVRQQKFPGTYVWRDSWASYKGDDRALDKNQFAMTRRKEILPPPPSALFLEFTKPIYSQLVDNISGFYNNY
;
A
#
# COMPACT_ATOMS: atom_id res chain seq x y z
N TYR A 1 9.68 3.97 12.69
CA TYR A 1 9.52 2.50 12.54
C TYR A 1 8.97 1.84 13.78
N LYS A 2 9.51 2.08 15.00
CA LYS A 2 8.98 1.50 16.27
C LYS A 2 7.45 1.52 16.36
N LEU A 3 6.82 2.70 16.28
CA LEU A 3 5.36 2.84 16.37
C LEU A 3 4.54 1.97 15.39
N SER A 4 5.04 1.74 14.18
CA SER A 4 4.35 0.92 13.16
C SER A 4 4.53 -0.58 13.40
N ALA A 5 5.71 -0.98 13.86
CA ALA A 5 5.98 -2.36 14.29
C ALA A 5 5.17 -2.70 15.53
N ASP A 6 5.08 -1.78 16.50
CA ASP A 6 4.27 -1.91 17.71
C ASP A 6 2.78 -2.10 17.34
N TYR A 7 2.27 -1.34 16.37
CA TYR A 7 0.89 -1.51 15.91
C TYR A 7 0.66 -2.88 15.25
N PHE A 8 1.59 -3.33 14.40
CA PHE A 8 1.49 -4.66 13.79
C PHE A 8 1.50 -5.75 14.87
N GLN A 9 2.39 -5.65 15.86
CA GLN A 9 2.45 -6.54 17.01
C GLN A 9 1.10 -6.56 17.76
N GLN A 10 0.51 -5.40 18.05
CA GLN A 10 -0.80 -5.31 18.69
C GLN A 10 -1.90 -6.02 17.90
N GLN A 11 -1.88 -5.95 16.56
CA GLN A 11 -2.86 -6.69 15.74
C GLN A 11 -2.66 -8.21 15.84
N ILE A 12 -1.42 -8.67 15.92
CA ILE A 12 -1.08 -10.08 16.15
C ILE A 12 -1.53 -10.53 17.55
N ASP A 13 -1.24 -9.74 18.58
CA ASP A 13 -1.64 -10.03 19.96
C ASP A 13 -3.17 -10.10 20.10
N GLN A 14 -3.89 -9.20 19.41
CA GLN A 14 -5.34 -9.22 19.36
C GLN A 14 -5.88 -10.47 18.64
N PHE A 15 -5.24 -10.89 17.54
CA PHE A 15 -5.60 -12.14 16.86
C PHE A 15 -5.36 -13.35 17.76
N ILE A 16 -4.19 -13.42 18.39
CA ILE A 16 -3.79 -14.49 19.31
C ILE A 16 -4.77 -14.60 20.49
N SER A 17 -5.09 -13.48 21.13
CA SER A 17 -5.99 -13.45 22.29
C SER A 17 -7.45 -13.75 21.93
N SER A 18 -7.89 -13.45 20.71
CA SER A 18 -9.23 -13.78 20.22
C SER A 18 -9.32 -15.14 19.51
N TYR A 19 -8.22 -15.87 19.39
CA TYR A 19 -8.22 -17.19 18.78
C TYR A 19 -9.00 -18.19 19.63
N SER A 20 -10.20 -18.54 19.17
CA SER A 20 -11.07 -19.51 19.83
C SER A 20 -11.54 -20.64 18.91
N ARG A 21 -10.92 -20.77 17.73
CA ARG A 21 -11.35 -21.75 16.70
C ARG A 21 -11.07 -23.19 17.12
N ASN A 22 -9.93 -23.44 17.76
CA ASN A 22 -9.60 -24.73 18.33
C ASN A 22 -9.50 -24.61 19.86
N LYS A 23 -10.26 -25.44 20.59
CA LYS A 23 -10.26 -25.46 22.06
C LYS A 23 -9.01 -26.12 22.65
N PHE A 24 -8.25 -26.85 21.84
CA PHE A 24 -7.02 -27.54 22.24
C PHE A 24 -5.76 -26.70 22.00
N VAL A 25 -5.90 -25.51 21.40
CA VAL A 25 -4.78 -24.62 21.10
C VAL A 25 -4.97 -23.32 21.87
N ILE A 26 -3.98 -22.97 22.67
CA ILE A 26 -3.94 -21.73 23.44
C ILE A 26 -2.65 -21.02 23.09
N PHE A 27 -2.76 -19.75 22.72
CA PHE A 27 -1.62 -18.91 22.43
C PHE A 27 -1.28 -18.04 23.63
N TYR A 28 0.02 -17.85 23.86
CA TYR A 28 0.55 -16.96 24.88
C TYR A 28 1.51 -15.98 24.20
N GLY A 29 1.36 -14.69 24.48
CA GLY A 29 2.39 -13.71 24.14
C GLY A 29 3.68 -13.99 24.93
N GLU A 30 4.83 -13.55 24.41
CA GLU A 30 6.15 -13.82 25.01
C GLU A 30 6.24 -13.37 26.47
N GLU A 31 5.79 -12.15 26.76
CA GLU A 31 5.77 -11.58 28.12
C GLU A 31 4.88 -12.40 29.07
N GLN A 32 3.70 -12.81 28.59
CA GLN A 32 2.76 -13.61 29.37
C GLN A 32 3.34 -14.99 29.69
N ALA A 33 3.91 -15.68 28.69
CA ALA A 33 4.50 -17.00 28.85
C ALA A 33 5.68 -16.96 29.84
N THR A 34 6.49 -15.91 29.79
CA THR A 34 7.63 -15.71 30.68
C THR A 34 7.18 -15.46 32.12
N ASN A 35 6.22 -14.54 32.33
CA ASN A 35 5.70 -14.20 33.65
C ASN A 35 5.00 -15.39 34.32
N GLN A 36 4.27 -16.19 33.53
CA GLN A 36 3.54 -17.37 34.03
C GLN A 36 4.38 -18.64 34.02
N LYS A 37 5.63 -18.58 33.54
CA LYS A 37 6.56 -19.73 33.40
C LYS A 37 5.93 -20.89 32.62
N ILE A 38 5.20 -20.57 31.56
CA ILE A 38 4.59 -21.56 30.69
C ILE A 38 5.68 -22.29 29.92
N VAL A 39 5.61 -23.62 29.89
CA VAL A 39 6.41 -24.46 29.00
C VAL A 39 5.57 -24.69 27.74
N PRO A 40 5.92 -24.08 26.60
CA PRO A 40 5.14 -24.23 25.38
C PRO A 40 5.44 -25.58 24.70
N ASP A 41 4.48 -26.12 23.95
CA ASP A 41 4.74 -27.23 23.02
C ASP A 41 5.41 -26.73 21.74
N GLN A 42 5.02 -25.53 21.29
CA GLN A 42 5.52 -24.91 20.07
C GLN A 42 5.78 -23.42 20.26
N VAL A 43 6.78 -22.89 19.55
CA VAL A 43 7.12 -21.47 19.50
C VAL A 43 6.86 -20.95 18.10
N LEU A 44 5.97 -19.96 18.00
CA LEU A 44 5.70 -19.19 16.79
C LEU A 44 6.57 -17.93 16.79
N SER A 45 7.46 -17.82 15.82
CA SER A 45 8.32 -16.65 15.61
C SER A 45 7.95 -15.94 14.31
N LEU A 46 7.80 -14.61 14.38
CA LEU A 46 7.50 -13.75 13.25
C LEU A 46 8.64 -12.74 13.06
N ASN A 47 9.29 -12.75 11.90
CA ASN A 47 10.41 -11.86 11.60
C ASN A 47 10.23 -11.22 10.23
N PHE A 48 10.54 -9.94 10.10
CA PHE A 48 10.67 -9.32 8.77
C PHE A 48 12.08 -9.58 8.24
N ASP A 49 12.18 -10.40 7.19
CA ASP A 49 13.45 -10.69 6.51
C ASP A 49 13.96 -9.44 5.77
N ASP A 50 13.04 -8.75 5.10
CA ASP A 50 13.31 -7.55 4.34
C ASP A 50 12.04 -6.69 4.26
N PHE A 51 12.22 -5.38 4.25
CA PHE A 51 11.16 -4.44 3.94
C PHE A 51 11.71 -3.12 3.41
N VAL A 52 10.97 -2.52 2.48
CA VAL A 52 11.21 -1.21 1.90
C VAL A 52 9.97 -0.36 2.12
N VAL A 53 10.14 0.85 2.65
CA VAL A 53 9.04 1.79 2.84
C VAL A 53 9.34 3.10 2.13
N GLY A 54 8.36 3.60 1.39
CA GLY A 54 8.41 4.96 0.86
C GLY A 54 9.27 5.13 -0.38
N GLN A 55 9.55 4.05 -1.14
CA GLN A 55 10.27 4.18 -2.39
C GLN A 55 9.45 5.01 -3.37
N THR A 56 9.94 6.20 -3.69
CA THR A 56 9.20 7.18 -4.49
C THR A 56 9.68 7.14 -5.93
N TYR A 57 8.74 7.07 -6.85
CA TYR A 57 8.95 7.15 -8.29
C TYR A 57 8.07 8.27 -8.85
N VAL A 58 8.68 9.25 -9.51
CA VAL A 58 7.97 10.34 -10.19
C VAL A 58 8.26 10.25 -11.67
N LYS A 59 7.21 10.31 -12.48
CA LYS A 59 7.29 10.33 -13.94
C LYS A 59 6.56 11.54 -14.49
N GLU A 60 7.22 12.26 -15.39
CA GLU A 60 6.59 13.31 -16.19
C GLU A 60 6.35 12.78 -17.62
N ARG A 61 5.15 13.05 -18.15
CA ARG A 61 4.80 12.83 -19.55
C ARG A 61 4.32 14.14 -20.16
N VAL A 62 4.97 14.56 -21.25
CA VAL A 62 4.63 15.79 -21.97
C VAL A 62 3.89 15.45 -23.25
N GLU A 63 2.70 16.03 -23.43
CA GLU A 63 1.85 15.87 -24.59
C GLU A 63 1.65 17.21 -25.30
N LYS A 64 1.83 17.23 -26.63
CA LYS A 64 1.51 18.40 -27.46
C LYS A 64 0.10 18.24 -28.01
N LEU A 65 -0.80 19.12 -27.58
CA LEU A 65 -2.21 19.10 -27.94
C LEU A 65 -2.50 20.13 -29.03
N LYS A 66 -3.38 19.75 -29.94
CA LYS A 66 -3.90 20.59 -31.03
C LYS A 66 -5.39 20.32 -31.17
N ARG A 67 -6.19 21.37 -31.22
CA ARG A 67 -7.61 21.27 -31.54
C ARG A 67 -7.95 22.24 -32.65
N ASP A 68 -8.51 21.69 -33.73
CA ASP A 68 -8.99 22.46 -34.87
C ASP A 68 -10.45 22.87 -34.66
N SER A 69 -10.91 23.85 -35.43
CA SER A 69 -12.29 24.34 -35.41
C SER A 69 -12.73 24.91 -34.06
N VAL A 70 -11.83 25.62 -33.38
CA VAL A 70 -12.15 26.38 -32.16
C VAL A 70 -12.44 27.82 -32.54
N VAL A 71 -13.50 28.41 -31.96
CA VAL A 71 -13.85 29.82 -32.21
C VAL A 71 -12.76 30.71 -31.61
N ILE A 72 -11.97 31.37 -32.44
CA ILE A 72 -10.84 32.24 -32.02
C ILE A 72 -11.19 33.73 -32.05
N GLY A 73 -12.34 34.10 -32.59
CA GLY A 73 -12.83 35.48 -32.61
C GLY A 73 -14.18 35.61 -33.33
N GLU A 74 -14.66 36.83 -33.44
CA GLU A 74 -15.89 37.17 -34.16
C GLU A 74 -15.60 38.27 -35.20
N THR A 75 -16.27 38.20 -36.36
CA THR A 75 -16.19 39.28 -37.36
C THR A 75 -17.00 40.50 -36.91
N ARG A 76 -16.84 41.64 -37.60
CA ARG A 76 -17.68 42.84 -37.39
C ARG A 76 -19.18 42.57 -37.57
N GLU A 77 -19.53 41.48 -38.26
CA GLU A 77 -20.91 41.01 -38.49
C GLU A 77 -21.35 39.92 -37.49
N ARG A 78 -20.63 39.73 -36.37
CA ARG A 78 -20.90 38.69 -35.34
C ARG A 78 -20.86 37.25 -35.88
N LYS A 79 -20.08 36.97 -36.93
CA LYS A 79 -19.87 35.59 -37.42
C LYS A 79 -18.66 34.96 -36.70
N PRO A 80 -18.73 33.70 -36.24
CA PRO A 80 -17.62 33.05 -35.56
C PRO A 80 -16.47 32.76 -36.53
N ILE A 81 -15.25 33.10 -36.12
CA ILE A 81 -14.01 32.76 -36.83
C ILE A 81 -13.41 31.53 -36.17
N TYR A 82 -13.24 30.47 -36.96
CA TYR A 82 -12.63 29.22 -36.48
C TYR A 82 -11.13 29.19 -36.75
N GLY A 83 -10.38 28.63 -35.81
CA GLY A 83 -8.94 28.45 -35.92
C GLY A 83 -8.46 27.22 -35.16
N THR A 84 -7.15 27.02 -35.25
CA THR A 84 -6.44 25.97 -34.52
C THR A 84 -5.88 26.55 -33.22
N VAL A 85 -6.15 25.88 -32.12
CA VAL A 85 -5.53 26.18 -30.82
C VAL A 85 -4.57 25.07 -30.44
N ARG A 86 -3.54 25.42 -29.65
CA ARG A 86 -2.49 24.50 -29.22
C ARG A 86 -2.22 24.66 -27.72
N ALA A 87 -1.88 23.56 -27.08
CA ALA A 87 -1.37 23.55 -25.72
C ALA A 87 -0.32 22.46 -25.56
N THR A 88 0.53 22.63 -24.56
CA THR A 88 1.41 21.57 -24.06
C THR A 88 0.89 21.15 -22.70
N LEU A 89 0.58 19.87 -22.53
CA LEU A 89 0.11 19.27 -21.28
C LEU A 89 1.27 18.47 -20.66
N SER A 90 1.69 18.84 -19.45
CA SER A 90 2.61 18.05 -18.61
C SER A 90 1.80 17.27 -17.58
N ILE A 91 1.84 15.95 -17.65
CA ILE A 91 1.19 15.03 -16.72
C ILE A 91 2.25 14.46 -15.80
N PHE A 92 2.00 14.52 -14.50
CA PHE A 92 2.87 14.00 -13.46
C PHE A 92 2.21 12.80 -12.79
N GLU A 93 2.96 11.73 -12.62
CA GLU A 93 2.55 10.53 -11.90
C GLU A 93 3.56 10.28 -10.79
N LYS A 94 3.09 10.25 -9.54
CA LYS A 94 3.89 9.95 -8.36
C LYS A 94 3.40 8.65 -7.75
N ASN A 95 4.28 7.66 -7.72
CA ASN A 95 4.05 6.37 -7.10
C ASN A 95 4.97 6.24 -5.90
N ILE A 96 4.43 5.82 -4.75
CA ILE A 96 5.21 5.48 -3.58
C ILE A 96 4.92 4.04 -3.20
N SER A 97 5.89 3.18 -3.44
CA SER A 97 5.81 1.76 -3.13
C SER A 97 6.39 1.46 -1.76
N SER A 98 5.72 0.56 -1.06
CA SER A 98 6.23 -0.09 0.15
C SER A 98 5.97 -1.59 0.04
N SER A 99 6.93 -2.39 0.49
CA SER A 99 6.89 -3.84 0.37
C SER A 99 7.62 -4.47 1.54
N GLY A 100 7.23 -5.68 1.92
CA GLY A 100 7.92 -6.44 2.94
C GLY A 100 7.69 -7.93 2.80
N LEU A 101 8.58 -8.70 3.43
CA LEU A 101 8.51 -10.15 3.51
C LEU A 101 8.57 -10.57 4.97
N LEU A 102 7.46 -11.09 5.48
CA LEU A 102 7.40 -11.65 6.82
C LEU A 102 7.69 -13.15 6.76
N ASP A 103 8.69 -13.61 7.50
CA ASP A 103 8.96 -15.01 7.74
C ASP A 103 8.31 -15.47 9.04
N MET A 104 7.48 -16.50 8.93
CA MET A 104 6.86 -17.19 10.06
C MET A 104 7.52 -18.54 10.23
N THR A 105 8.00 -18.82 11.45
CA THR A 105 8.52 -20.12 11.84
C THR A 105 7.74 -20.67 13.02
N ILE A 106 7.33 -21.94 12.95
CA ILE A 106 6.78 -22.71 14.05
C ILE A 106 7.82 -23.77 14.41
N MET A 107 8.33 -23.70 15.64
CA MET A 107 9.35 -24.62 16.15
C MET A 107 8.76 -25.46 17.28
N ASP A 108 9.03 -26.75 17.25
CA ASP A 108 8.73 -27.66 18.36
C ASP A 108 9.67 -27.37 19.54
N TRP A 109 9.10 -27.18 20.74
CA TRP A 109 9.89 -26.73 21.89
C TRP A 109 10.82 -27.80 22.44
N GLU A 110 10.42 -29.07 22.43
CA GLU A 110 11.23 -30.17 22.98
C GLU A 110 12.39 -30.50 22.04
N THR A 111 12.09 -30.73 20.77
CA THR A 111 13.06 -31.18 19.78
C THR A 111 13.84 -30.06 19.11
N LYS A 112 13.40 -28.79 19.27
CA LYS A 112 13.93 -27.59 18.59
C LYS A 112 13.87 -27.67 17.05
N LYS A 113 13.04 -28.57 16.51
CA LYS A 113 12.87 -28.73 15.07
C LYS A 113 11.87 -27.72 14.54
N ILE A 114 12.15 -27.16 13.37
CA ILE A 114 11.18 -26.35 12.63
C ILE A 114 10.10 -27.28 12.10
N VAL A 115 8.88 -27.12 12.61
CA VAL A 115 7.69 -27.87 12.17
C VAL A 115 7.12 -27.23 10.92
N ARG A 116 7.16 -25.90 10.84
CA ARG A 116 6.67 -25.15 9.69
C ARG A 116 7.45 -23.85 9.52
N GLN A 117 7.73 -23.50 8.28
CA GLN A 117 8.23 -22.19 7.92
C GLN A 117 7.47 -21.69 6.69
N GLN A 118 7.06 -20.42 6.69
CA GLN A 118 6.31 -19.83 5.58
C GLN A 118 6.62 -18.34 5.49
N LYS A 119 6.85 -17.87 4.26
CA LYS A 119 7.03 -16.45 3.99
C LYS A 119 5.76 -15.82 3.44
N PHE A 120 5.48 -14.61 3.87
CA PHE A 120 4.30 -13.81 3.53
C PHE A 120 4.72 -12.47 2.92
N PRO A 121 4.63 -12.31 1.60
CA PRO A 121 4.90 -11.05 0.96
C PRO A 121 3.72 -10.09 1.13
N GLY A 122 4.03 -8.81 1.30
CA GLY A 122 3.06 -7.72 1.30
C GLY A 122 3.57 -6.54 0.49
N THR A 123 2.69 -5.91 -0.28
CA THR A 123 3.02 -4.70 -1.04
C THR A 123 1.87 -3.71 -0.98
N TYR A 124 2.23 -2.43 -0.99
CA TYR A 124 1.30 -1.32 -1.12
C TYR A 124 1.90 -0.23 -1.99
N VAL A 125 1.11 0.31 -2.91
CA VAL A 125 1.54 1.40 -3.80
C VAL A 125 0.55 2.55 -3.68
N TRP A 126 0.97 3.63 -3.02
CA TRP A 126 0.25 4.89 -3.07
C TRP A 126 0.51 5.56 -4.42
N ARG A 127 -0.54 6.13 -5.03
CA ARG A 127 -0.46 6.78 -6.34
C ARG A 127 -1.14 8.12 -6.30
N ASP A 128 -0.52 9.11 -6.92
CA ASP A 128 -1.13 10.40 -7.20
C ASP A 128 -0.80 10.83 -8.64
N SER A 129 -1.74 11.54 -9.25
CA SER A 129 -1.55 12.11 -10.58
C SER A 129 -2.21 13.46 -10.72
N TRP A 130 -1.44 14.40 -11.26
CA TRP A 130 -1.88 15.75 -11.55
C TRP A 130 -1.31 16.20 -12.89
N ALA A 131 -1.83 17.29 -13.41
CA ALA A 131 -1.33 17.84 -14.66
C ALA A 131 -1.18 19.35 -14.58
N SER A 132 -0.38 19.89 -15.49
CA SER A 132 -0.30 21.33 -15.76
C SER A 132 -0.29 21.52 -17.27
N TYR A 133 -0.74 22.67 -17.75
CA TYR A 133 -0.72 22.96 -19.18
C TYR A 133 -0.22 24.37 -19.45
N LYS A 134 0.34 24.56 -20.65
CA LYS A 134 0.76 25.85 -21.18
C LYS A 134 0.16 26.04 -22.57
N GLY A 135 -0.56 27.13 -22.78
CA GLY A 135 -1.24 27.43 -24.03
C GLY A 135 -2.75 27.59 -23.82
N ASP A 136 -3.53 27.28 -24.86
CA ASP A 136 -4.98 27.47 -24.87
C ASP A 136 -5.71 26.28 -24.24
N ASP A 137 -6.52 26.50 -23.21
CA ASP A 137 -7.24 25.45 -22.48
C ASP A 137 -8.24 24.70 -23.36
N ARG A 138 -8.74 25.35 -24.42
CA ARG A 138 -9.69 24.74 -25.36
C ARG A 138 -9.04 23.64 -26.20
N ALA A 139 -7.70 23.58 -26.23
CA ALA A 139 -6.95 22.47 -26.82
C ALA A 139 -7.06 21.17 -26.02
N LEU A 140 -7.43 21.24 -24.73
CA LEU A 140 -7.58 20.09 -23.85
C LEU A 140 -8.98 19.48 -23.97
N ASP A 141 -9.07 18.16 -23.74
CA ASP A 141 -10.34 17.51 -23.50
C ASP A 141 -10.82 17.71 -22.03
N LYS A 142 -12.05 17.25 -21.74
CA LYS A 142 -12.65 17.39 -20.40
C LYS A 142 -11.86 16.68 -19.30
N ASN A 143 -11.28 15.51 -19.59
CA ASN A 143 -10.53 14.72 -18.61
C ASN A 143 -9.16 15.35 -18.34
N GLN A 144 -8.45 15.74 -19.39
CA GLN A 144 -7.18 16.46 -19.31
C GLN A 144 -7.36 17.75 -18.50
N PHE A 145 -8.38 18.55 -18.82
CA PHE A 145 -8.67 19.78 -18.09
C PHE A 145 -9.09 19.53 -16.63
N ALA A 146 -9.79 18.43 -16.34
CA ALA A 146 -10.08 18.05 -14.95
C ALA A 146 -8.80 17.66 -14.19
N MET A 147 -7.83 17.00 -14.84
CA MET A 147 -6.54 16.66 -14.25
C MET A 147 -5.70 17.90 -13.94
N THR A 148 -5.78 18.97 -14.74
CA THR A 148 -5.05 20.22 -14.47
C THR A 148 -5.60 21.01 -13.28
N ARG A 149 -6.82 20.70 -12.83
CA ARG A 149 -7.43 21.25 -11.62
C ARG A 149 -7.00 20.53 -10.35
N ARG A 150 -6.38 19.35 -10.46
CA ARG A 150 -5.85 18.61 -9.33
C ARG A 150 -4.48 19.19 -8.95
N LYS A 151 -4.22 19.28 -7.66
CA LYS A 151 -2.88 19.60 -7.13
C LYS A 151 -2.26 18.31 -6.60
N GLU A 152 -0.93 18.27 -6.58
CA GLU A 152 -0.19 17.20 -5.90
C GLU A 152 -0.70 17.06 -4.47
N ILE A 153 -1.01 15.81 -4.10
CA ILE A 153 -1.40 15.44 -2.75
C ILE A 153 -0.14 15.05 -1.99
N LEU A 154 -0.03 15.50 -0.74
CA LEU A 154 1.07 15.07 0.11
C LEU A 154 0.96 13.55 0.34
N PRO A 155 2.03 12.79 0.10
CA PRO A 155 1.98 11.36 0.33
C PRO A 155 1.76 11.01 1.81
N PRO A 156 1.19 9.83 2.09
CA PRO A 156 1.07 9.33 3.45
C PRO A 156 2.45 9.21 4.12
N PRO A 157 2.53 9.39 5.45
CA PRO A 157 3.78 9.19 6.17
C PRO A 157 4.23 7.72 6.07
N PRO A 158 5.54 7.43 6.22
CA PRO A 158 6.08 6.07 6.15
C PRO A 158 5.37 5.09 7.10
N SER A 159 4.90 5.55 8.26
CA SER A 159 4.18 4.70 9.20
C SER A 159 2.82 4.22 8.67
N ALA A 160 2.10 5.06 7.93
CA ALA A 160 0.86 4.69 7.29
C ALA A 160 1.10 3.75 6.11
N LEU A 161 2.14 4.02 5.30
CA LEU A 161 2.54 3.12 4.22
C LEU A 161 2.95 1.74 4.75
N PHE A 162 3.63 1.70 5.90
CA PHE A 162 3.98 0.45 6.58
C PHE A 162 2.73 -0.35 6.92
N LEU A 163 1.77 0.29 7.59
CA LEU A 163 0.50 -0.33 7.94
C LEU A 163 -0.26 -0.84 6.71
N GLU A 164 -0.27 -0.08 5.62
CA GLU A 164 -0.98 -0.50 4.41
C GLU A 164 -0.38 -1.75 3.77
N PHE A 165 0.97 -1.90 3.73
CA PHE A 165 1.58 -3.11 3.16
C PHE A 165 1.48 -4.33 4.09
N THR A 166 1.32 -4.13 5.41
CA THR A 166 1.17 -5.25 6.36
C THR A 166 -0.22 -5.85 6.38
N LYS A 167 -1.26 -5.13 5.93
CA LYS A 167 -2.63 -5.69 5.79
C LYS A 167 -2.70 -7.03 5.04
N PRO A 168 -2.13 -7.18 3.83
CA PRO A 168 -2.14 -8.47 3.13
C PRO A 168 -1.30 -9.53 3.86
N ILE A 169 -0.22 -9.14 4.54
CA ILE A 169 0.60 -10.06 5.34
C ILE A 169 -0.24 -10.62 6.49
N TYR A 170 -0.93 -9.75 7.22
CA TYR A 170 -1.79 -10.11 8.34
C TYR A 170 -2.88 -11.10 7.92
N SER A 171 -3.60 -10.83 6.82
CA SER A 171 -4.65 -11.74 6.32
C SER A 171 -4.09 -13.13 6.02
N GLN A 172 -2.97 -13.20 5.29
CA GLN A 172 -2.34 -14.48 4.92
C GLN A 172 -1.84 -15.23 6.15
N LEU A 173 -1.25 -14.52 7.11
CA LEU A 173 -0.74 -15.09 8.35
C LEU A 173 -1.86 -15.69 9.20
N VAL A 174 -2.96 -14.94 9.41
CA VAL A 174 -4.13 -15.39 10.17
C VAL A 174 -4.74 -16.64 9.55
N ASP A 175 -4.89 -16.66 8.22
CA ASP A 175 -5.41 -17.82 7.50
C ASP A 175 -4.48 -19.03 7.63
N ASN A 176 -3.16 -18.82 7.56
CA ASN A 176 -2.17 -19.89 7.66
C ASN A 176 -2.10 -20.50 9.06
N ILE A 177 -2.02 -19.66 10.10
CA ILE A 177 -2.01 -20.09 11.50
C ILE A 177 -3.33 -20.81 11.80
N SER A 178 -4.46 -20.23 11.41
CA SER A 178 -5.76 -20.86 11.62
C SER A 178 -5.84 -22.23 10.94
N GLY A 179 -5.40 -22.34 9.69
CA GLY A 179 -5.42 -23.61 8.96
C GLY A 179 -4.45 -24.65 9.53
N PHE A 180 -3.28 -24.24 10.04
CA PHE A 180 -2.32 -25.14 10.67
C PHE A 180 -2.88 -25.75 11.96
N TYR A 181 -3.34 -24.90 12.88
CA TYR A 181 -3.78 -25.30 14.21
C TYR A 181 -5.19 -25.88 14.24
N ASN A 182 -5.99 -25.75 13.17
CA ASN A 182 -7.30 -26.40 13.08
C ASN A 182 -7.21 -27.91 12.79
N ASN A 183 -6.06 -28.40 12.33
CA ASN A 183 -5.83 -29.83 12.09
C ASN A 183 -5.19 -30.55 13.30
N TYR A 184 -5.03 -29.86 14.43
CA TYR A 184 -4.50 -30.39 15.69
C TYR A 184 -5.62 -30.75 16.68
#